data_AF-A0A256H2S1-F1
#
_entry.id   AF-A0A256H2S1-F1
#
_cell.length_a   1.000
_cell.length_b   1.000
_cell.length_c   1.000
_cell.angle_alpha   90.00
_cell.angle_beta   90.00
_cell.angle_gamma   90.00
#
_symmetry.space_group_name_H-M   'P 1'
#
loop_
_entity.id
_entity.type
_entity.pdbx_description
1 polymer ?
#
loop_
_entity_poly.entity_id
_entity_poly.type
_entity_poly.pdbx_seq_one_letter_code
_entity_poly.pdbx_strand_id
1 'polypeptide(L)'
;MSRAESRSGLEEFGRVDTQIGESINFERLAGTDDTSWKKAVPYESDIETVSRLAFKVKSPDGEEWHHVVLACEGDHHVGLCDCKGWEYNDGPCVHLCALRKAAWKGVTPERDINGRVVRICDLDAVDPAERRYPYLTEKQREAYLACELGDKGVRQFQREKGYSSPGTVSNRLRVAREKVHEHEQQLRADGGTAARRDGVTDDRRLLGERVDR
;
A
#
# COMPACT_ATOMS: atom_id res chain seq x y z
N MET A 1 -32.27 16.44 -5.63
CA MET A 1 -31.69 15.27 -6.31
C MET A 1 -30.39 14.94 -5.60
N SER A 2 -30.35 13.78 -4.94
CA SER A 2 -29.35 13.40 -3.94
C SER A 2 -27.98 13.09 -4.55
N ARG A 3 -26.93 13.77 -4.07
CA ARG A 3 -25.52 13.38 -4.21
C ARG A 3 -25.10 12.64 -2.95
N ALA A 4 -25.46 11.37 -2.86
CA ALA A 4 -25.02 10.50 -1.78
C ALA A 4 -24.78 9.12 -2.37
N GLU A 5 -23.61 8.92 -2.99
CA GLU A 5 -23.01 7.60 -3.27
C GLU A 5 -21.63 7.81 -3.92
N SER A 6 -20.65 8.15 -3.09
CA SER A 6 -19.22 8.08 -3.43
C SER A 6 -18.47 7.67 -2.16
N ARG A 7 -18.84 6.51 -1.60
CA ARG A 7 -18.13 5.91 -0.47
C ARG A 7 -16.91 5.17 -1.03
N SER A 8 -15.80 5.91 -1.08
CA SER A 8 -14.42 5.53 -0.74
C SER A 8 -13.95 4.12 -1.18
N GLY A 9 -13.30 4.04 -2.35
CA GLY A 9 -12.48 2.88 -2.74
C GLY A 9 -11.31 2.59 -1.77
N LEU A 10 -11.03 3.52 -0.85
CA LEU A 10 -10.01 3.39 0.20
C LEU A 10 -10.44 2.53 1.40
N GLU A 11 -11.74 2.24 1.60
CA GLU A 11 -12.17 1.36 2.70
C GLU A 11 -11.70 -0.09 2.51
N GLU A 12 -11.38 -0.50 1.26
CA GLU A 12 -10.96 -1.85 0.90
C GLU A 12 -9.51 -2.18 1.31
N PHE A 13 -8.69 -1.16 1.60
CA PHE A 13 -7.24 -1.32 1.85
C PHE A 13 -6.84 -1.45 3.32
N GLY A 14 -7.74 -1.21 4.28
CA GLY A 14 -7.34 -1.05 5.69
C GLY A 14 -6.55 0.26 5.92
N ARG A 15 -6.06 0.47 7.15
CA ARG A 15 -5.55 1.76 7.66
C ARG A 15 -4.59 2.46 6.68
N VAL A 16 -4.85 3.75 6.45
CA VAL A 16 -4.15 4.59 5.48
C VAL A 16 -3.17 5.49 6.25
N ASP A 17 -1.96 5.70 5.72
CA ASP A 17 -0.94 6.62 6.27
C ASP A 17 -1.30 8.09 6.08
N THR A 18 -2.23 8.34 5.16
CA THR A 18 -3.06 9.53 5.04
C THR A 18 -4.45 9.17 5.56
N GLN A 19 -5.35 10.10 5.90
CA GLN A 19 -6.74 9.68 6.16
C GLN A 19 -7.27 8.87 4.95
N ILE A 20 -8.14 7.89 5.18
CA ILE A 20 -8.97 7.29 4.11
C ILE A 20 -9.67 8.46 3.40
N GLY A 21 -9.20 8.83 2.20
CA GLY A 21 -9.68 9.99 1.44
C GLY A 21 -8.82 11.26 1.47
N GLU A 22 -7.65 11.27 2.12
CA GLU A 22 -6.68 12.36 1.99
C GLU A 22 -5.80 12.14 0.75
N SER A 23 -6.04 12.96 -0.27
CA SER A 23 -5.19 13.05 -1.45
C SER A 23 -3.73 13.35 -1.05
N ILE A 24 -2.78 12.47 -1.37
CA ILE A 24 -1.36 12.80 -1.23
C ILE A 24 -0.97 13.73 -2.38
N ASN A 25 -0.73 15.00 -2.06
CA ASN A 25 -0.25 15.97 -3.03
C ASN A 25 1.29 16.02 -3.02
N PHE A 26 1.92 15.12 -3.78
CA PHE A 26 3.38 15.07 -3.91
C PHE A 26 3.98 16.31 -4.60
N GLU A 27 3.22 17.03 -5.43
CA GLU A 27 3.71 18.26 -6.06
C GLU A 27 3.92 19.37 -5.02
N ARG A 28 3.02 19.46 -4.05
CA ARG A 28 3.18 20.35 -2.90
C ARG A 28 4.40 19.98 -2.07
N LEU A 29 4.65 18.68 -1.84
CA LEU A 29 5.81 18.19 -1.07
C LEU A 29 7.14 18.39 -1.78
N ALA A 30 7.15 18.29 -3.11
CA ALA A 30 8.36 18.51 -3.90
C ALA A 30 8.83 19.98 -3.86
N GLY A 31 7.91 20.92 -3.60
CA GLY A 31 8.20 22.34 -3.47
C GLY A 31 8.52 22.83 -2.06
N THR A 32 8.49 21.96 -1.04
CA THR A 32 8.77 22.34 0.35
C THR A 32 10.11 21.79 0.87
N ASP A 33 10.53 22.26 2.04
CA ASP A 33 11.66 21.70 2.80
C ASP A 33 11.30 20.38 3.51
N ASP A 34 10.26 19.65 3.05
CA ASP A 34 9.79 18.43 3.69
C ASP A 34 10.91 17.39 3.81
N THR A 35 11.15 16.96 5.05
CA THR A 35 12.29 16.09 5.36
C THR A 35 12.09 14.68 4.81
N SER A 36 10.85 14.19 4.71
CA SER A 36 10.56 12.86 4.14
C SER A 36 10.81 12.84 2.64
N TRP A 37 10.40 13.89 1.93
CA TRP A 37 10.69 14.00 0.49
C TRP A 37 12.19 14.06 0.23
N LYS A 38 12.95 14.89 0.95
CA LYS A 38 14.41 14.98 0.76
C LYS A 38 15.13 13.68 1.10
N LYS A 39 14.74 13.02 2.21
CA LYS A 39 15.34 11.75 2.67
C LYS A 39 15.00 10.53 1.81
N ALA A 40 14.06 10.64 0.87
CA ALA A 40 13.62 9.52 0.06
C ALA A 40 14.61 9.08 -1.03
N VAL A 41 15.55 9.95 -1.45
CA VAL A 41 16.47 9.66 -2.58
C VAL A 41 17.30 8.39 -2.37
N PRO A 42 17.87 8.13 -1.17
CA PRO A 42 18.61 6.90 -0.90
C PRO A 42 17.79 5.61 -0.92
N TYR A 43 16.45 5.69 -0.87
CA TYR A 43 15.56 4.51 -0.82
C TYR A 43 15.14 4.04 -2.22
N GLU A 44 15.44 4.83 -3.26
CA GLU A 44 15.03 4.53 -4.64
C GLU A 44 15.74 3.29 -5.21
N SER A 45 16.91 2.90 -4.66
CA SER A 45 17.66 1.71 -5.09
C SER A 45 17.07 0.38 -4.63
N ASP A 46 16.25 0.40 -3.58
CA ASP A 46 15.80 -0.80 -2.89
C ASP A 46 14.27 -0.90 -2.89
N ILE A 47 13.72 -0.87 -4.10
CA ILE A 47 12.29 -1.06 -4.38
C ILE A 47 12.09 -2.43 -5.05
N GLU A 48 11.13 -3.21 -4.57
CA GLU A 48 10.67 -4.46 -5.20
C GLU A 48 9.20 -4.33 -5.60
N THR A 49 8.88 -4.51 -6.89
CA THR A 49 7.48 -4.54 -7.34
C THR A 49 6.83 -5.89 -7.01
N VAL A 50 5.79 -5.88 -6.17
CA VAL A 50 5.04 -7.09 -5.78
C VAL A 50 3.84 -7.31 -6.68
N SER A 51 3.07 -6.26 -6.94
CA SER A 51 1.87 -6.26 -7.78
C SER A 51 1.75 -4.91 -8.50
N ARG A 52 0.63 -4.66 -9.21
CA ARG A 52 0.43 -3.36 -9.87
C ARG A 52 0.23 -2.22 -8.87
N LEU A 53 -0.22 -2.56 -7.66
CA LEU A 53 -0.48 -1.60 -6.59
C LEU A 53 0.58 -1.62 -5.48
N ALA A 54 1.18 -2.78 -5.22
CA ALA A 54 2.07 -2.96 -4.07
C ALA A 54 3.53 -3.11 -4.43
N PHE A 55 4.34 -2.55 -3.54
CA PHE A 55 5.78 -2.52 -3.59
C PHE A 55 6.31 -2.90 -2.20
N LYS A 56 7.56 -3.36 -2.17
CA LYS A 56 8.36 -3.34 -0.95
C LYS A 56 9.42 -2.26 -1.10
N VAL A 57 9.62 -1.48 -0.06
CA VAL A 57 10.65 -0.45 -0.01
C VAL A 57 11.52 -0.71 1.21
N LYS A 58 12.83 -0.78 1.02
CA LYS A 58 13.79 -0.96 2.10
C LYS A 58 14.53 0.36 2.35
N SER A 59 14.82 0.63 3.62
CA SER A 59 15.76 1.68 3.98
C SER A 59 17.19 1.26 3.63
N PRO A 60 18.02 2.16 3.08
CA PRO A 60 19.42 1.84 2.77
C PRO A 60 20.23 1.44 4.01
N ASP A 61 19.87 1.99 5.19
CA ASP A 61 20.52 1.68 6.48
C ASP A 61 19.71 0.71 7.35
N GLY A 62 18.52 0.30 6.89
CA GLY A 62 17.63 -0.61 7.61
C GLY A 62 17.68 -2.02 7.05
N GLU A 63 17.43 -3.03 7.87
CA GLU A 63 17.29 -4.41 7.38
C GLU A 63 15.84 -4.75 7.00
N GLU A 64 14.88 -3.96 7.46
CA GLU A 64 13.44 -4.21 7.32
C GLU A 64 12.88 -3.68 6.00
N TRP A 65 12.06 -4.51 5.36
CA TRP A 65 11.27 -4.14 4.19
C TRP A 65 9.88 -3.68 4.62
N HIS A 66 9.45 -2.55 4.09
CA HIS A 66 8.11 -2.02 4.31
C HIS A 66 7.20 -2.32 3.12
N HIS A 67 5.99 -2.79 3.40
CA HIS A 67 4.95 -2.95 2.39
C HIS A 67 4.31 -1.59 2.09
N VAL A 68 4.37 -1.19 0.82
CA VAL A 68 3.85 0.10 0.34
C VAL A 68 2.82 -0.16 -0.75
N VAL A 69 1.66 0.48 -0.67
CA VAL A 69 0.68 0.55 -1.74
C VAL A 69 0.59 1.99 -2.21
N LEU A 70 0.63 2.22 -3.53
CA LEU A 70 0.47 3.55 -4.10
C LEU A 70 -0.23 3.47 -5.45
N ALA A 71 -1.29 4.28 -5.62
CA ALA A 71 -2.09 4.36 -6.82
C ALA A 71 -2.51 5.81 -7.10
N CYS A 72 -2.98 6.06 -8.33
CA CYS A 72 -3.69 7.29 -8.68
C CYS A 72 -5.20 7.07 -8.53
N GLU A 73 -5.90 7.98 -7.86
CA GLU A 73 -7.37 8.07 -7.87
C GLU A 73 -7.72 9.44 -8.47
N GLY A 74 -8.21 9.46 -9.71
CA GLY A 74 -8.40 10.72 -10.44
C GLY A 74 -7.10 11.51 -10.61
N ASP A 75 -7.05 12.71 -10.05
CA ASP A 75 -5.91 13.64 -10.10
C ASP A 75 -4.98 13.55 -8.87
N HIS A 76 -5.31 12.72 -7.89
CA HIS A 76 -4.57 12.59 -6.65
C HIS A 76 -3.98 11.20 -6.47
N HIS A 77 -3.01 11.10 -5.56
CA HIS A 77 -2.42 9.83 -5.17
C HIS A 77 -3.03 9.34 -3.87
N VAL A 78 -3.23 8.04 -3.79
CA VAL A 78 -3.70 7.33 -2.60
C VAL A 78 -2.70 6.23 -2.27
N GLY A 79 -2.33 6.09 -1.00
CA GLY A 79 -1.34 5.10 -0.62
C GLY A 79 -1.25 4.82 0.88
N LEU A 80 -0.63 3.69 1.19
CA LEU A 80 -0.38 3.22 2.55
C LEU A 80 1.02 2.61 2.65
N CYS A 81 1.62 2.69 3.82
CA CYS A 81 2.81 1.96 4.22
C CYS A 81 2.56 1.34 5.60
N ASP A 82 3.15 0.18 5.86
CA ASP A 82 3.12 -0.46 7.19
C ASP A 82 4.09 0.19 8.21
N CYS A 83 4.71 1.31 7.87
CA CYS A 83 5.66 1.98 8.75
C CYS A 83 4.94 2.90 9.76
N LYS A 84 5.62 3.21 10.87
CA LYS A 84 5.11 4.17 11.88
C LYS A 84 5.46 5.62 11.56
N GLY A 85 5.81 5.93 10.31
CA GLY A 85 6.25 7.27 9.89
C GLY A 85 5.19 8.35 10.16
N TRP A 86 3.91 7.97 10.12
CA TRP A 86 2.75 8.81 10.44
C TRP A 86 2.69 9.24 11.92
N GLU A 87 3.34 8.51 12.85
CA GLU A 87 3.38 8.92 14.26
C GLU A 87 4.26 10.15 14.49
N TYR A 88 5.15 10.45 13.54
CA TYR A 88 6.21 11.43 13.69
C TYR A 88 6.17 12.57 12.67
N ASN A 89 5.33 12.46 11.62
CA ASN A 89 5.26 13.43 10.54
C ASN A 89 3.81 13.62 10.08
N ASP A 90 3.44 14.88 9.82
CA ASP A 90 2.19 15.21 9.12
C ASP A 90 2.43 15.11 7.61
N GLY A 91 2.10 13.97 7.00
CA GLY A 91 2.27 13.72 5.56
C GLY A 91 2.73 12.31 5.21
N PRO A 92 2.96 12.00 3.91
CA PRO A 92 3.39 10.68 3.50
C PRO A 92 4.78 10.34 4.04
N CYS A 93 4.96 9.09 4.43
CA CYS A 93 6.24 8.60 4.90
C CYS A 93 7.32 8.65 3.81
N VAL A 94 8.58 8.47 4.22
CA VAL A 94 9.73 8.41 3.31
C VAL A 94 9.59 7.32 2.23
N HIS A 95 8.92 6.21 2.54
CA HIS A 95 8.72 5.10 1.59
C HIS A 95 7.75 5.45 0.46
N LEU A 96 6.63 6.09 0.78
CA LEU A 96 5.68 6.62 -0.20
C LEU A 96 6.36 7.68 -1.09
N CYS A 97 7.16 8.55 -0.48
CA CYS A 97 7.95 9.54 -1.22
C CYS A 97 8.97 8.89 -2.17
N ALA A 98 9.68 7.86 -1.72
CA ALA A 98 10.69 7.15 -2.52
C ALA A 98 10.06 6.47 -3.73
N LEU A 99 8.94 5.76 -3.50
CA LEU A 99 8.19 5.12 -4.57
C LEU A 99 7.66 6.13 -5.58
N ARG A 100 7.12 7.26 -5.09
CA ARG A 100 6.69 8.35 -5.97
C ARG A 100 7.84 8.86 -6.83
N LYS A 101 9.01 9.14 -6.24
CA LYS A 101 10.18 9.64 -6.97
C LYS A 101 10.66 8.66 -8.04
N ALA A 102 10.75 7.37 -7.70
CA ALA A 102 11.13 6.32 -8.64
C ALA A 102 10.17 6.25 -9.86
N ALA A 103 8.88 6.45 -9.62
CA ALA A 103 7.87 6.54 -10.67
C ALA A 103 7.83 7.90 -11.40
N TRP A 104 8.43 8.96 -10.85
CA TRP A 104 8.27 10.35 -11.32
C TRP A 104 9.45 10.92 -12.10
N LYS A 105 10.66 10.36 -12.00
CA LYS A 105 11.81 10.94 -12.72
C LYS A 105 11.52 11.00 -14.22
N GLY A 106 11.56 12.22 -14.75
CA GLY A 106 11.14 12.55 -16.11
C GLY A 106 11.77 11.66 -17.18
N VAL A 107 11.02 11.47 -18.27
CA VAL A 107 11.36 10.74 -19.52
C VAL A 107 11.70 9.25 -19.34
N THR A 108 12.34 8.81 -18.25
CA THR A 108 12.68 7.40 -18.00
C THR A 108 12.41 7.01 -16.55
N PRO A 109 11.33 6.27 -16.26
CA PRO A 109 11.06 5.74 -14.92
C PRO A 109 12.17 4.79 -14.45
N GLU A 110 12.47 4.81 -13.15
CA GLU A 110 13.47 3.94 -12.53
C GLU A 110 13.04 2.47 -12.59
N ARG A 111 14.02 1.58 -12.40
CA ARG A 111 13.78 0.14 -12.33
C ARG A 111 13.91 -0.37 -10.90
N ASP A 112 13.03 -1.30 -10.54
CA ASP A 112 13.06 -2.04 -9.29
C ASP A 112 14.28 -3.00 -9.26
N ILE A 113 14.54 -3.64 -8.11
CA ILE A 113 15.66 -4.57 -7.93
C ILE A 113 15.64 -5.78 -8.89
N ASN A 114 14.50 -6.06 -9.51
CA ASN A 114 14.30 -7.12 -10.49
C ASN A 114 14.36 -6.58 -11.94
N GLY A 115 14.75 -5.32 -12.14
CA GLY A 115 14.84 -4.67 -13.44
C GLY A 115 13.49 -4.25 -14.04
N ARG A 116 12.38 -4.30 -13.29
CA ARG A 116 11.05 -3.90 -13.77
C ARG A 116 10.86 -2.41 -13.62
N VAL A 117 10.20 -1.78 -14.59
CA VAL A 117 9.89 -0.35 -14.49
C VAL A 117 8.92 -0.11 -13.34
N VAL A 118 9.26 0.80 -12.44
CA VAL A 118 8.37 1.23 -11.35
C VAL A 118 7.28 2.12 -11.94
N ARG A 119 6.02 1.69 -11.84
CA ARG A 119 4.86 2.41 -12.37
C ARG A 119 3.76 2.49 -11.32
N ILE A 120 3.27 3.70 -11.07
CA ILE A 120 2.04 3.93 -10.31
C ILE A 120 0.88 3.83 -11.30
N CYS A 121 -0.09 2.96 -11.00
CA CYS A 121 -1.25 2.75 -11.84
C CYS A 121 -2.47 3.50 -11.29
N ASP A 122 -3.46 3.73 -12.14
CA ASP A 122 -4.78 4.16 -11.69
C ASP A 122 -5.44 3.06 -10.86
N LEU A 123 -6.02 3.44 -9.73
CA LEU A 123 -6.73 2.55 -8.82
C LEU A 123 -7.91 1.86 -9.52
N ASP A 124 -8.58 2.56 -10.43
CA ASP A 124 -9.66 2.04 -11.26
C ASP A 124 -9.23 1.09 -12.37
N ALA A 125 -7.93 1.03 -12.67
CA ALA A 125 -7.38 0.12 -13.67
C ALA A 125 -7.00 -1.26 -13.11
N VAL A 126 -7.21 -1.50 -11.81
CA VAL A 126 -6.95 -2.80 -11.16
C VAL A 126 -8.24 -3.47 -10.74
N ASP A 127 -8.24 -4.81 -10.75
CA ASP A 127 -9.43 -5.57 -10.36
C ASP A 127 -9.61 -5.56 -8.82
N PRO A 128 -10.86 -5.78 -8.32
CA PRO A 128 -11.13 -5.79 -6.88
C PRO A 128 -10.28 -6.79 -6.08
N ALA A 129 -9.90 -7.92 -6.67
CA ALA A 129 -9.12 -8.91 -5.96
C ALA A 129 -7.66 -8.44 -5.77
N GLU A 130 -7.10 -7.70 -6.73
CA GLU A 130 -5.82 -7.03 -6.57
C GLU A 130 -5.87 -5.91 -5.53
N ARG A 131 -6.98 -5.15 -5.44
CA ARG A 131 -7.18 -4.15 -4.37
C ARG A 131 -7.23 -4.78 -2.98
N ARG A 132 -7.95 -5.89 -2.86
CA ARG A 132 -8.08 -6.63 -1.59
C ARG A 132 -6.80 -7.36 -1.17
N TYR A 133 -6.01 -7.83 -2.13
CA TYR A 133 -4.78 -8.60 -1.88
C TYR A 133 -3.58 -8.01 -2.63
N PRO A 134 -3.21 -6.74 -2.36
CA PRO A 134 -2.19 -6.06 -3.14
C PRO A 134 -0.80 -6.64 -2.85
N TYR A 135 -0.58 -7.19 -1.65
CA TYR A 135 0.66 -7.85 -1.21
C TYR A 135 0.89 -9.26 -1.79
N LEU A 136 -0.09 -9.81 -2.52
CA LEU A 136 0.08 -11.04 -3.28
C LEU A 136 0.56 -10.71 -4.71
N THR A 137 1.56 -11.45 -5.18
CA THR A 137 1.88 -11.42 -6.63
C THR A 137 0.70 -11.98 -7.43
N GLU A 138 0.57 -11.61 -8.70
CA GLU A 138 -0.51 -12.10 -9.59
C GLU A 138 -0.66 -13.63 -9.51
N LYS A 139 0.44 -14.36 -9.62
CA LYS A 139 0.47 -15.83 -9.58
C LYS A 139 0.08 -16.42 -8.22
N GLN A 140 0.36 -15.70 -7.13
CA GLN A 140 -0.08 -16.10 -5.77
C GLN A 140 -1.56 -15.83 -5.60
N ARG A 141 -2.02 -14.64 -6.01
CA ARG A 141 -3.42 -14.21 -5.95
C ARG A 141 -4.33 -15.12 -6.76
N GLU A 142 -3.99 -15.41 -8.02
CA GLU A 142 -4.77 -16.35 -8.85
C GLU A 142 -4.93 -17.71 -8.18
N ALA A 143 -3.84 -18.27 -7.63
CA ALA A 143 -3.88 -19.56 -6.96
C ALA A 143 -4.74 -19.50 -5.68
N TYR A 144 -4.55 -18.47 -4.86
CA TYR A 144 -5.27 -18.26 -3.61
C TYR A 144 -6.78 -18.10 -3.84
N LEU A 145 -7.19 -17.26 -4.77
CA LEU A 145 -8.60 -17.06 -5.11
C LEU A 145 -9.24 -18.33 -5.66
N ALA A 146 -8.53 -19.06 -6.53
CA ALA A 146 -9.06 -20.27 -7.13
C ALA A 146 -9.17 -21.45 -6.16
N CYS A 147 -8.15 -21.66 -5.33
CA CYS A 147 -8.02 -22.87 -4.53
C CYS A 147 -8.36 -22.69 -3.04
N GLU A 148 -8.16 -21.50 -2.47
CA GLU A 148 -8.46 -21.24 -1.06
C GLU A 148 -9.86 -20.68 -0.87
N LEU A 149 -10.20 -19.63 -1.64
CA LEU A 149 -11.50 -18.99 -1.58
C LEU A 149 -12.52 -19.60 -2.55
N GLY A 150 -12.02 -20.30 -3.57
CA GLY A 150 -12.82 -20.99 -4.58
C GLY A 150 -12.97 -22.48 -4.28
N ASP A 151 -13.45 -23.21 -5.29
CA ASP A 151 -13.75 -24.64 -5.22
C ASP A 151 -12.71 -25.52 -5.94
N LYS A 152 -11.68 -24.92 -6.56
CA LYS A 152 -10.71 -25.66 -7.37
C LYS A 152 -9.68 -26.38 -6.51
N GLY A 153 -9.52 -27.69 -6.75
CA GLY A 153 -8.41 -28.45 -6.17
C GLY A 153 -7.06 -28.08 -6.80
N VAL A 154 -5.98 -28.14 -6.01
CA VAL A 154 -4.59 -27.81 -6.43
C VAL A 154 -4.18 -28.51 -7.74
N ARG A 155 -4.48 -29.81 -7.88
CA ARG A 155 -4.14 -30.58 -9.10
C ARG A 155 -4.96 -30.16 -10.30
N GLN A 156 -6.22 -29.78 -10.10
CA GLN A 156 -7.07 -29.26 -11.17
C GLN A 156 -6.53 -27.91 -11.64
N PHE A 157 -6.30 -26.97 -10.72
CA PHE A 157 -5.75 -25.66 -11.04
C PHE A 157 -4.39 -25.76 -11.72
N GLN A 158 -3.51 -26.66 -11.24
CA GLN A 158 -2.22 -26.93 -11.87
C GLN A 158 -2.35 -27.33 -13.35
N ARG A 159 -3.26 -28.25 -13.67
CA ARG A 159 -3.46 -28.71 -15.05
C ARG A 159 -4.01 -27.59 -15.94
N GLU A 160 -5.01 -26.85 -15.45
CA GLU A 160 -5.65 -25.76 -16.20
C GLU A 160 -4.65 -24.64 -16.52
N LYS A 161 -3.78 -24.28 -15.56
CA LYS A 161 -2.78 -23.21 -15.72
C LYS A 161 -1.44 -23.69 -16.32
N GLY A 162 -1.30 -24.99 -16.58
CA GLY A 162 -0.10 -25.56 -17.21
C GLY A 162 1.16 -25.51 -16.34
N TYR A 163 1.06 -25.54 -15.01
CA TYR A 163 2.26 -25.60 -14.16
C TYR A 163 2.93 -26.97 -14.26
N SER A 164 4.26 -27.01 -14.15
CA SER A 164 5.04 -28.26 -14.26
C SER A 164 4.75 -29.26 -13.15
N SER A 165 4.35 -28.80 -11.96
CA SER A 165 4.01 -29.68 -10.84
C SER A 165 2.92 -29.08 -9.93
N PRO A 166 2.11 -29.93 -9.25
CA PRO A 166 1.21 -29.47 -8.21
C PRO A 166 1.96 -28.78 -7.05
N GLY A 167 3.21 -29.17 -6.80
CA GLY A 167 4.07 -28.57 -5.78
C GLY A 167 4.32 -27.07 -6.01
N THR A 168 4.38 -26.62 -7.26
CA THR A 168 4.48 -25.19 -7.60
C THR A 168 3.26 -24.41 -7.11
N VAL A 169 2.06 -24.96 -7.30
CA VAL A 169 0.81 -24.33 -6.83
C VAL A 169 0.74 -24.38 -5.30
N SER A 170 1.06 -25.52 -4.68
CA SER A 170 1.11 -25.64 -3.22
C SER A 170 2.07 -24.64 -2.57
N ASN A 171 3.26 -24.43 -3.14
CA ASN A 171 4.21 -23.45 -2.60
C ASN A 171 3.66 -22.02 -2.69
N ARG A 172 2.98 -21.66 -3.78
CA ARG A 172 2.36 -20.34 -3.90
C ARG A 172 1.23 -20.14 -2.92
N LEU A 173 0.40 -21.16 -2.72
CA LEU A 173 -0.68 -21.13 -1.73
C LEU A 173 -0.13 -20.99 -0.31
N ARG A 174 0.92 -21.74 0.04
CA ARG A 174 1.59 -21.61 1.33
C ARG A 174 2.03 -20.17 1.59
N VAL A 175 2.78 -19.57 0.65
CA VAL A 175 3.26 -18.19 0.77
C VAL A 175 2.10 -17.19 0.77
N ALA A 176 1.04 -17.43 -0.01
CA ALA A 176 -0.12 -16.55 -0.03
C ALA A 176 -0.86 -16.57 1.32
N ARG A 177 -1.08 -17.75 1.91
CA ARG A 177 -1.71 -17.90 3.23
C ARG A 177 -0.91 -17.19 4.31
N GLU A 178 0.41 -17.34 4.30
CA GLU A 178 1.34 -16.68 5.23
C GLU A 178 1.17 -15.16 5.17
N LYS A 179 1.27 -14.57 3.97
CA LYS A 179 1.10 -13.11 3.79
C LYS A 179 -0.29 -12.61 4.17
N VAL A 180 -1.35 -13.32 3.80
CA VAL A 180 -2.73 -12.94 4.18
C VAL A 180 -2.87 -12.98 5.70
N HIS A 181 -2.33 -14.02 6.34
CA HIS A 181 -2.38 -14.15 7.78
C HIS A 181 -1.61 -13.04 8.50
N GLU A 182 -0.39 -12.74 8.06
CA GLU A 182 0.42 -11.62 8.59
C GLU A 182 -0.33 -10.29 8.46
N HIS A 183 -0.91 -10.01 7.29
CA HIS A 183 -1.70 -8.80 7.08
C HIS A 183 -2.93 -8.74 8.00
N GLU A 184 -3.67 -9.84 8.15
CA GLU A 184 -4.79 -9.90 9.09
C GLU A 184 -4.35 -9.70 10.55
N GLN A 185 -3.18 -10.23 10.93
CA GLN A 185 -2.63 -10.04 12.27
C GLN A 185 -2.23 -8.58 12.49
N GLN A 186 -1.58 -7.93 11.53
CA GLN A 186 -1.23 -6.51 11.59
C GLN A 186 -2.50 -5.66 11.76
N LEU A 187 -3.52 -5.89 10.93
CA LEU A 187 -4.82 -5.22 11.07
C LEU A 187 -5.44 -5.40 12.46
N ARG A 188 -5.30 -6.59 13.08
CA ARG A 188 -5.79 -6.86 14.44
C ARG A 188 -4.94 -6.17 15.52
N ALA A 189 -3.62 -6.25 15.40
CA ALA A 189 -2.67 -5.67 16.36
C ALA A 189 -2.77 -4.13 16.41
N ASP A 190 -3.02 -3.51 15.26
CA ASP A 190 -3.18 -2.08 15.12
C ASP A 190 -4.59 -1.59 15.49
N GLY A 191 -5.44 -2.49 16.02
CA GLY A 191 -6.74 -2.17 16.60
C GLY A 191 -7.89 -2.04 15.61
N GLY A 192 -7.80 -2.70 14.44
CA GLY A 192 -8.85 -2.94 13.45
C GLY A 192 -10.06 -2.02 13.57
N THR A 193 -10.03 -0.90 12.86
CA THR A 193 -11.10 0.10 12.68
C THR A 193 -12.38 -0.12 13.50
N ALA A 194 -12.34 0.17 14.81
CA ALA A 194 -13.54 0.38 15.64
C ALA A 194 -13.25 0.99 17.03
N ALA A 195 -12.08 0.74 17.63
CA ALA A 195 -11.93 0.91 19.08
C ALA A 195 -11.35 2.25 19.57
N ARG A 196 -10.98 3.21 18.70
CA ARG A 196 -10.35 4.46 19.17
C ARG A 196 -10.77 5.69 18.38
N ARG A 197 -12.06 6.04 18.47
CA ARG A 197 -12.52 7.42 18.32
C ARG A 197 -13.35 7.79 19.55
N ASP A 198 -12.68 7.97 20.69
CA ASP A 198 -13.27 8.76 21.78
C ASP A 198 -13.28 10.22 21.32
N GLY A 199 -14.46 10.71 20.94
CA GLY A 199 -14.69 12.09 20.49
C GLY A 199 -14.53 13.16 21.58
N VAL A 200 -13.74 12.90 22.63
CA VAL A 200 -13.61 13.78 23.79
C VAL A 200 -12.23 14.45 23.86
N THR A 201 -11.21 13.90 23.19
CA THR A 201 -9.84 14.47 23.26
C THR A 201 -9.49 15.45 22.14
N ASP A 202 -10.32 15.58 21.09
CA ASP A 202 -10.01 16.44 19.94
C ASP A 202 -10.50 17.89 20.10
N ASP A 203 -11.53 18.13 20.92
CA ASP A 203 -12.08 19.48 21.11
C ASP A 203 -11.22 20.39 22.00
N ARG A 204 -10.25 19.85 22.74
CA ARG A 204 -9.38 20.65 23.62
C ARG A 204 -8.13 21.23 22.96
N ARG A 205 -7.84 20.87 21.70
CA ARG A 205 -6.72 21.46 20.94
C ARG A 205 -7.16 22.46 19.86
N LEU A 206 -8.46 22.53 19.55
CA LEU A 206 -9.00 23.39 18.49
C LEU A 206 -9.57 24.72 18.99
N LEU A 207 -9.66 24.94 20.31
CA LEU A 207 -9.96 26.25 20.87
C LEU A 207 -8.69 26.86 21.46
N GLY A 208 -8.05 27.72 20.67
CA GLY A 208 -6.94 28.55 21.11
C GLY A 208 -7.36 29.51 22.23
N GLU A 209 -7.22 29.07 23.48
CA GLU A 209 -7.20 29.97 24.62
C GLU A 209 -5.79 30.53 24.77
N ARG A 210 -5.66 31.82 24.40
CA ARG A 210 -4.56 32.68 24.80
C ARG A 210 -4.50 32.68 26.32
N VAL A 211 -3.39 32.23 26.88
CA VAL A 211 -2.99 32.64 28.23
C VAL A 211 -2.19 33.92 28.06
N ASP A 212 -2.87 35.05 28.21
CA ASP A 212 -2.22 36.35 28.40
C ASP A 212 -1.52 36.38 29.77
N ARG A 213 -0.21 36.68 29.73
CA ARG A 213 0.71 37.19 30.77
C ARG A 213 0.76 36.52 32.15
#